data_AF-A0A0K8TVB6-F1
#
_entry.id   AF-A0A0K8TVB6-F1
#
_cell.length_a   1.000
_cell.length_b   1.000
_cell.length_c   1.000
_cell.angle_alpha   90.00
_cell.angle_beta   90.00
_cell.angle_gamma   90.00
#
_symmetry.space_group_name_H-M   'P 1'
#
loop_
_entity.id
_entity.type
_entity.pdbx_description
1 polymer ?
#
loop_
_entity_poly.entity_id
_entity_poly.type
_entity_poly.pdbx_seq_one_letter_code
_entity_poly.pdbx_strand_id
1 'polypeptide(L)'
;MEGLLGRSQFLGEAVNLFTDEKTANARSKVVEWLNEVPNAESGIKCDLLVKVQEMILGSCVELLEEFMEHILSLAHDANADVRKQVVCFIEQICKVKVESLPQVIGIISMLLRDRSPQVIKRVIQACGSIYKNGLQWICGKSEILDSAEQAWNVLSLVKAQILDLIDNENDGIRTNAIKFLEGVVVLQSYPDEDSQKKDNDFSLQDVPANFKLVKRQKLEEEALNIFDILLKFHAATHISSVNLITCTGSLCTIAKLRPSLMGPVVEAFEQLNSNLPPTITDSQASSIRKYLRKHLIALLNSLHPTNTMQCC
;
A
#
# COMPACT_ATOMS: atom_id res chain seq x y z
N MET A 1 28.42 -35.71 33.42
CA MET A 1 27.63 -35.08 32.34
C MET A 1 26.41 -34.30 32.87
N GLU A 2 26.29 -34.04 34.17
CA GLU A 2 25.11 -33.33 34.74
C GLU A 2 25.20 -31.79 34.77
N GLY A 3 26.40 -31.21 34.53
CA GLY A 3 26.60 -29.76 34.64
C GLY A 3 26.11 -28.89 33.47
N LEU A 4 25.83 -29.48 32.31
CA LEU A 4 25.37 -28.75 31.11
C LEU A 4 23.84 -28.64 30.99
N LEU A 5 23.10 -29.59 31.57
CA LEU A 5 21.62 -29.63 31.52
C LEU A 5 20.98 -28.59 32.45
N GLY A 6 21.47 -28.43 33.68
CA GLY A 6 20.92 -27.47 34.65
C GLY A 6 21.16 -25.98 34.29
N ARG A 7 22.24 -25.67 33.57
CA ARG A 7 22.58 -24.30 33.16
C ARG A 7 21.67 -23.80 32.02
N SER A 8 21.24 -24.71 31.14
CA SER A 8 20.27 -24.43 30.06
C SER A 8 18.87 -24.14 30.62
N GLN A 9 18.46 -24.86 31.67
CA GLN A 9 17.17 -24.67 32.32
C GLN A 9 17.09 -23.33 33.07
N PHE A 10 18.14 -22.98 33.83
CA PHE A 10 18.22 -21.69 34.54
C PHE A 10 18.26 -20.48 33.60
N LEU A 11 18.95 -20.60 32.46
CA LEU A 11 18.95 -19.56 31.43
C LEU A 11 17.57 -19.43 30.77
N GLY A 12 16.87 -20.53 30.53
CA GLY A 12 15.49 -20.51 30.02
C GLY A 12 14.51 -19.86 30.99
N GLU A 13 14.58 -20.19 32.28
CA GLU A 13 13.72 -19.60 33.31
C GLU A 13 14.00 -18.11 33.52
N ALA A 14 15.27 -17.70 33.56
CA ALA A 14 15.62 -16.29 33.67
C ALA A 14 15.17 -15.50 32.43
N VAL A 15 15.39 -16.03 31.22
CA VAL A 15 14.93 -15.39 29.98
C VAL A 15 13.41 -15.25 29.97
N ASN A 16 12.67 -16.29 30.37
CA ASN A 16 11.21 -16.26 30.46
C ASN A 16 10.70 -15.23 31.50
N LEU A 17 11.37 -15.13 32.65
CA LEU A 17 11.01 -14.14 33.67
C LEU A 17 11.27 -12.70 33.20
N PHE A 18 12.40 -12.46 32.51
CA PHE A 18 12.74 -11.16 31.95
C PHE A 18 11.82 -10.76 30.78
N THR A 19 11.38 -11.72 29.96
CA THR A 19 10.37 -11.46 28.92
C THR A 19 9.01 -11.12 29.52
N ASP A 20 8.61 -11.81 30.58
CA ASP A 20 7.33 -11.56 31.27
C ASP A 20 7.30 -10.17 31.94
N GLU A 21 8.40 -9.76 32.59
CA GLU A 21 8.49 -8.43 33.21
C GLU A 21 8.46 -7.30 32.16
N LYS A 22 9.15 -7.48 31.02
CA LYS A 22 9.14 -6.51 29.92
C LYS A 22 7.74 -6.38 29.33
N THR A 23 7.06 -7.50 29.08
CA THR A 23 5.69 -7.52 28.54
C THR A 23 4.69 -6.93 29.54
N ALA A 24 4.81 -7.22 30.84
CA ALA A 24 3.98 -6.63 31.88
C ALA A 24 4.16 -5.10 31.97
N ASN A 25 5.40 -4.61 31.92
CA ASN A 25 5.70 -3.17 31.92
C ASN A 25 5.16 -2.46 30.66
N ALA A 26 5.30 -3.09 29.50
CA ALA A 26 4.72 -2.58 28.25
C ALA A 26 3.19 -2.52 28.32
N ARG A 27 2.55 -3.61 28.81
CA ARG A 27 1.10 -3.68 29.02
C ARG A 27 0.62 -2.56 29.93
N SER A 28 1.26 -2.35 31.08
CA SER A 28 0.88 -1.30 32.03
C SER A 28 0.86 0.10 31.38
N LYS A 29 1.88 0.42 30.57
CA LYS A 29 1.96 1.70 29.85
C LYS A 29 0.88 1.83 28.79
N VAL A 30 0.62 0.77 28.02
CA VAL A 30 -0.45 0.77 27.01
C VAL A 30 -1.81 0.98 27.65
N VAL A 31 -2.08 0.31 28.77
CA VAL A 31 -3.32 0.49 29.54
C VAL A 31 -3.46 1.92 30.05
N GLU A 32 -2.41 2.50 30.63
CA GLU A 32 -2.39 3.89 31.07
C GLU A 32 -2.76 4.84 29.92
N TRP A 33 -2.07 4.74 28.77
CA TRP A 33 -2.33 5.59 27.62
C TRP A 33 -3.74 5.40 27.05
N LEU A 34 -4.22 4.16 26.91
CA LEU A 34 -5.56 3.90 26.38
C LEU A 34 -6.67 4.37 27.31
N ASN A 35 -6.46 4.39 28.63
CA ASN A 35 -7.40 4.94 29.59
C ASN A 35 -7.51 6.47 29.53
N GLU A 36 -6.46 7.16 29.06
CA GLU A 36 -6.48 8.61 28.84
C GLU A 36 -7.22 9.01 27.56
N VAL A 37 -7.21 8.15 26.53
CA VAL A 37 -7.76 8.46 25.19
C VAL A 37 -9.21 8.96 25.20
N PRO A 38 -10.18 8.36 25.94
CA PRO A 38 -11.57 8.80 25.90
C PRO A 38 -11.78 10.26 26.33
N ASN A 39 -10.98 10.75 27.28
CA ASN A 39 -11.12 12.07 27.87
C ASN A 39 -10.15 13.11 27.29
N ALA A 40 -9.19 12.67 26.47
CA ALA A 40 -8.18 13.54 25.87
C ALA A 40 -8.71 14.35 24.69
N GLU A 41 -8.13 15.53 24.46
CA GLU A 41 -8.34 16.30 23.24
C GLU A 41 -7.73 15.59 22.02
N SER A 42 -8.21 15.90 20.81
CA SER A 42 -7.83 15.16 19.60
C SER A 42 -6.33 15.14 19.31
N GLY A 43 -5.60 16.22 19.62
CA GLY A 43 -4.14 16.24 19.46
C GLY A 43 -3.45 15.23 20.38
N ILE A 44 -3.82 15.24 21.66
CA ILE A 44 -3.30 14.31 22.67
C ILE A 44 -3.69 12.86 22.32
N LYS A 45 -4.93 12.61 21.84
CA LYS A 45 -5.33 11.28 21.36
C LYS A 45 -4.39 10.77 20.26
N CYS A 46 -4.03 11.62 19.30
CA CYS A 46 -3.10 11.24 18.23
C CYS A 46 -1.73 10.87 18.79
N ASP A 47 -1.19 11.69 19.71
CA ASP A 47 0.11 11.43 20.35
C ASP A 47 0.12 10.13 21.16
N LEU A 48 -0.96 9.86 21.92
CA LEU A 48 -1.14 8.61 22.65
C LEU A 48 -1.19 7.41 21.70
N LEU A 49 -1.93 7.51 20.59
CA LEU A 49 -2.01 6.44 19.60
C LEU A 49 -0.67 6.16 18.90
N VAL A 50 0.16 7.18 18.68
CA VAL A 50 1.53 6.99 18.18
C VAL A 50 2.36 6.19 19.18
N LYS A 51 2.33 6.57 20.47
CA LYS A 51 3.04 5.82 21.54
C LYS A 51 2.56 4.37 21.65
N VAL A 52 1.26 4.15 21.60
CA VAL A 52 0.65 2.81 21.61
C VAL A 52 1.11 2.01 20.38
N GLN A 53 1.14 2.62 19.19
CA GLN A 53 1.65 1.99 17.98
C GLN A 53 3.11 1.55 18.11
N GLU A 54 4.00 2.43 18.57
CA GLU A 54 5.42 2.14 18.73
C GLU A 54 5.66 1.04 19.78
N MET A 55 4.90 1.06 20.87
CA MET A 55 5.00 0.04 21.91
C MET A 55 4.53 -1.32 21.41
N ILE A 56 3.30 -1.41 20.87
CA ILE A 56 2.71 -2.68 20.44
C ILE A 56 3.41 -3.20 19.19
N LEU A 57 3.51 -2.41 18.12
CA LEU A 57 3.98 -2.89 16.82
C LEU A 57 5.50 -2.81 16.64
N GLY A 58 6.20 -2.09 17.52
CA GLY A 58 7.66 -1.98 17.50
C GLY A 58 8.36 -2.78 18.59
N SER A 59 7.81 -2.80 19.81
CA SER A 59 8.52 -3.34 20.99
C SER A 59 7.94 -4.64 21.55
N CYS A 60 6.62 -4.82 21.51
CA CYS A 60 5.91 -5.93 22.16
C CYS A 60 4.63 -6.32 21.39
N VAL A 61 4.81 -7.03 20.27
CA VAL A 61 3.73 -7.41 19.34
C VAL A 61 2.73 -8.42 19.93
N GLU A 62 3.11 -9.10 21.01
CA GLU A 62 2.25 -10.01 21.78
C GLU A 62 1.02 -9.30 22.34
N LEU A 63 1.12 -8.00 22.63
CA LEU A 63 0.02 -7.18 23.15
C LEU A 63 -1.00 -6.80 22.07
N LEU A 64 -0.73 -7.06 20.80
CA LEU A 64 -1.61 -6.61 19.71
C LEU A 64 -3.02 -7.18 19.84
N GLU A 65 -3.15 -8.48 20.07
CA GLU A 65 -4.46 -9.14 20.16
C GLU A 65 -5.30 -8.63 21.34
N GLU A 66 -4.64 -8.25 22.43
CA GLU A 66 -5.29 -7.72 23.64
C GLU A 66 -5.89 -6.32 23.40
N PHE A 67 -5.19 -5.44 22.66
CA PHE A 67 -5.58 -4.03 22.53
C PHE A 67 -6.13 -3.63 21.16
N MET A 68 -6.12 -4.53 20.18
CA MET A 68 -6.52 -4.21 18.80
C MET A 68 -7.92 -3.60 18.72
N GLU A 69 -8.93 -4.24 19.32
CA GLU A 69 -10.32 -3.76 19.24
C GLU A 69 -10.51 -2.35 19.82
N HIS A 70 -9.83 -2.04 20.92
CA HIS A 70 -9.88 -0.71 21.54
C HIS A 70 -9.39 0.35 20.56
N ILE A 71 -8.29 0.08 19.84
CA ILE A 71 -7.70 0.99 18.86
C ILE A 71 -8.59 1.09 17.61
N LEU A 72 -9.11 -0.04 17.12
CA LEU A 72 -10.00 -0.07 15.95
C LEU A 72 -11.31 0.67 16.19
N SER A 73 -11.83 0.68 17.41
CA SER A 73 -13.05 1.42 17.77
C SER A 73 -12.95 2.93 17.49
N LEU A 74 -11.72 3.47 17.53
CA LEU A 74 -11.44 4.89 17.26
C LEU A 74 -11.56 5.24 15.77
N ALA A 75 -11.77 4.25 14.89
CA ALA A 75 -12.18 4.50 13.50
C ALA A 75 -13.53 5.24 13.42
N HIS A 76 -14.30 5.28 14.51
CA HIS A 76 -15.56 6.01 14.63
C HIS A 76 -15.42 7.36 15.37
N ASP A 77 -14.21 7.77 15.77
CA ASP A 77 -14.00 9.05 16.46
C ASP A 77 -14.45 10.22 15.57
N ALA A 78 -15.01 11.27 16.18
CA ALA A 78 -15.51 12.43 15.46
C ALA A 78 -14.39 13.17 14.68
N ASN A 79 -13.17 13.17 15.22
CA ASN A 79 -12.02 13.87 14.68
C ASN A 79 -11.33 13.09 13.55
N ALA A 80 -11.07 13.76 12.42
CA ALA A 80 -10.48 13.14 11.24
C ALA A 80 -9.01 12.71 11.43
N ASP A 81 -8.24 13.41 12.26
CA ASP A 81 -6.84 13.08 12.51
C ASP A 81 -6.71 11.82 13.38
N VAL A 82 -7.62 11.62 14.34
CA VAL A 82 -7.71 10.36 15.10
C VAL A 82 -8.00 9.19 14.17
N ARG A 83 -8.99 9.32 13.27
CA ARG A 83 -9.30 8.27 12.27
C ARG A 83 -8.12 8.01 11.33
N LYS A 84 -7.39 9.05 10.89
CA LYS A 84 -6.14 8.88 10.12
C LYS A 84 -5.07 8.13 10.90
N GLN A 85 -4.96 8.34 12.21
CA GLN A 85 -4.01 7.63 13.05
C GLN A 85 -4.37 6.14 13.19
N VAL A 86 -5.66 5.80 13.23
CA VAL A 86 -6.12 4.40 13.14
C VAL A 86 -5.69 3.76 11.82
N VAL A 87 -5.78 4.49 10.70
CA VAL A 87 -5.27 4.00 9.40
C VAL A 87 -3.76 3.75 9.46
N CYS A 88 -2.98 4.63 10.09
CA CYS A 88 -1.54 4.41 10.30
C CYS A 88 -1.27 3.12 11.09
N PHE A 89 -2.04 2.88 12.15
CA PHE A 89 -1.92 1.68 12.97
C PHE A 89 -2.22 0.41 12.15
N ILE A 90 -3.32 0.40 11.39
CA ILE A 90 -3.70 -0.73 10.53
C ILE A 90 -2.64 -1.00 9.45
N GLU A 91 -2.13 0.06 8.82
CA GLU A 91 -1.05 -0.07 7.83
C GLU A 91 0.19 -0.73 8.44
N GLN A 92 0.54 -0.34 9.67
CA GLN A 92 1.68 -0.91 10.38
C GLN A 92 1.44 -2.37 10.80
N ILE A 93 0.23 -2.73 11.25
CA ILE A 93 -0.15 -4.14 11.49
C ILE A 93 0.13 -4.97 10.23
N CYS A 94 -0.31 -4.50 9.07
CA CYS A 94 -0.14 -5.22 7.80
C CYS A 94 1.33 -5.33 7.35
N LYS A 95 2.26 -4.58 7.96
CA LYS A 95 3.71 -4.69 7.73
C LYS A 95 4.40 -5.64 8.70
N VAL A 96 3.97 -5.69 9.96
CA VAL A 96 4.68 -6.44 11.02
C VAL A 96 4.00 -7.76 11.42
N LYS A 97 2.68 -7.84 11.31
CA LYS A 97 1.86 -9.01 11.68
C LYS A 97 0.69 -9.17 10.71
N VAL A 98 1.01 -9.40 9.43
CA VAL A 98 0.04 -9.46 8.31
C VAL A 98 -1.04 -10.53 8.49
N GLU A 99 -0.81 -11.52 9.36
CA GLU A 99 -1.80 -12.51 9.78
C GLU A 99 -3.03 -11.90 10.44
N SER A 100 -2.91 -10.67 10.96
CA SER A 100 -4.02 -9.91 11.54
C SER A 100 -4.84 -9.13 10.49
N LEU A 101 -4.53 -9.29 9.20
CA LEU A 101 -5.25 -8.63 8.11
C LEU A 101 -6.77 -8.90 8.13
N PRO A 102 -7.27 -10.14 8.34
CA PRO A 102 -8.71 -10.42 8.36
C PRO A 102 -9.49 -9.59 9.38
N GLN A 103 -8.88 -9.26 10.52
CA GLN A 103 -9.50 -8.50 11.61
C GLN A 103 -9.59 -7.00 11.29
N VAL A 104 -8.68 -6.47 10.47
CA VAL A 104 -8.53 -5.02 10.27
C VAL A 104 -9.02 -4.52 8.90
N ILE A 105 -9.07 -5.39 7.89
CA ILE A 105 -9.34 -4.97 6.50
C ILE A 105 -10.76 -4.41 6.30
N GLY A 106 -11.73 -4.85 7.10
CA GLY A 106 -13.09 -4.30 7.09
C GLY A 106 -13.12 -2.80 7.43
N ILE A 107 -12.27 -2.35 8.36
CA ILE A 107 -12.17 -0.94 8.76
C ILE A 107 -11.61 -0.09 7.60
N ILE A 108 -10.65 -0.62 6.85
CA ILE A 108 -10.11 0.06 5.66
C ILE A 108 -11.20 0.27 4.60
N SER A 109 -11.97 -0.77 4.29
CA SER A 109 -13.10 -0.66 3.34
C SER A 109 -14.16 0.35 3.79
N MET A 110 -14.45 0.40 5.10
CA MET A 110 -15.34 1.40 5.69
C MET A 110 -14.78 2.82 5.55
N LEU A 111 -13.51 3.05 5.92
CA LEU A 111 -12.89 4.38 5.92
C LEU A 111 -12.63 4.93 4.51
N LEU A 112 -12.66 4.11 3.45
CA LEU A 112 -12.70 4.59 2.07
C LEU A 112 -13.98 5.40 1.76
N ARG A 113 -15.03 5.25 2.59
CA ARG A 113 -16.29 6.00 2.49
C ARG A 113 -16.38 7.11 3.53
N ASP A 114 -15.26 7.51 4.14
CA ASP A 114 -15.25 8.55 5.18
C ASP A 114 -15.70 9.90 4.63
N ARG A 115 -16.42 10.67 5.46
CA ARG A 115 -16.86 12.03 5.11
C ARG A 115 -15.73 13.03 4.85
N SER A 116 -14.54 12.78 5.39
CA SER A 116 -13.37 13.66 5.25
C SER A 116 -12.50 13.19 4.07
N PRO A 117 -12.30 14.04 3.05
CA PRO A 117 -11.36 13.72 1.96
C PRO A 117 -9.94 13.45 2.43
N GLN A 118 -9.53 14.02 3.58
CA GLN A 118 -8.20 13.80 4.14
C GLN A 118 -8.06 12.38 4.70
N VAL A 119 -9.12 11.80 5.25
CA VAL A 119 -9.15 10.41 5.70
C VAL A 119 -9.10 9.48 4.49
N ILE A 120 -9.97 9.68 3.50
CA ILE A 120 -9.99 8.86 2.27
C ILE A 120 -8.59 8.82 1.62
N LYS A 121 -7.95 9.99 1.42
CA LYS A 121 -6.59 10.05 0.86
C LYS A 121 -5.58 9.24 1.69
N ARG A 122 -5.62 9.34 3.02
CA ARG A 122 -4.72 8.59 3.91
C ARG A 122 -4.97 7.07 3.82
N VAL A 123 -6.22 6.66 3.66
CA VAL A 123 -6.61 5.25 3.45
C VAL A 123 -6.06 4.73 2.13
N ILE A 124 -6.24 5.47 1.02
CA ILE A 124 -5.69 5.07 -0.30
C ILE A 124 -4.17 4.91 -0.22
N GLN A 125 -3.47 5.82 0.46
CA GLN A 125 -2.03 5.74 0.66
C GLN A 125 -1.60 4.48 1.43
N ALA A 126 -2.33 4.12 2.49
CA ALA A 126 -2.09 2.88 3.23
C ALA A 126 -2.36 1.64 2.37
N CYS A 127 -3.39 1.69 1.51
CA CYS A 127 -3.79 0.55 0.69
C CYS A 127 -2.68 0.07 -0.25
N GLY A 128 -1.74 0.91 -0.65
CA GLY A 128 -0.59 0.47 -1.46
C GLY A 128 0.24 -0.63 -0.78
N SER A 129 0.57 -0.45 0.51
CA SER A 129 1.33 -1.45 1.27
C SER A 129 0.43 -2.58 1.79
N ILE A 130 -0.78 -2.26 2.24
CA ILE A 130 -1.76 -3.26 2.72
C ILE A 130 -2.11 -4.26 1.59
N TYR A 131 -2.37 -3.78 0.38
CA TYR A 131 -2.72 -4.64 -0.74
C TYR A 131 -1.56 -5.55 -1.14
N LYS A 132 -0.34 -5.00 -1.26
CA LYS A 132 0.86 -5.77 -1.56
C LYS A 132 1.11 -6.86 -0.51
N ASN A 133 1.17 -6.48 0.76
CA ASN A 133 1.49 -7.41 1.85
C ASN A 133 0.38 -8.46 2.02
N GLY A 134 -0.89 -8.07 1.87
CA GLY A 134 -2.02 -8.98 1.91
C GLY A 134 -2.01 -9.99 0.76
N LEU A 135 -1.74 -9.55 -0.47
CA LEU A 135 -1.62 -10.45 -1.62
C LEU A 135 -0.46 -11.43 -1.44
N GLN A 136 0.71 -10.96 -0.99
CA GLN A 136 1.86 -11.81 -0.68
C GLN A 136 1.54 -12.85 0.40
N TRP A 137 0.89 -12.42 1.49
CA TRP A 137 0.48 -13.30 2.58
C TRP A 137 -0.50 -14.37 2.11
N ILE A 138 -1.53 -14.00 1.35
CA ILE A 138 -2.53 -14.93 0.81
C ILE A 138 -1.85 -15.97 -0.10
N CYS A 139 -1.01 -15.52 -1.02
CA CYS A 139 -0.30 -16.39 -1.96
C CYS A 139 0.74 -17.31 -1.28
N GLY A 140 1.24 -16.93 -0.10
CA GLY A 140 2.18 -17.73 0.69
C GLY A 140 1.52 -18.85 1.51
N LYS A 141 0.19 -18.93 1.57
CA LYS A 141 -0.53 -19.96 2.34
C LYS A 141 -0.57 -21.29 1.59
N SER A 142 -0.19 -22.37 2.28
CA SER A 142 -0.40 -23.74 1.79
C SER A 142 -1.86 -24.19 1.93
N GLU A 143 -2.53 -23.73 2.99
CA GLU A 143 -3.94 -24.03 3.28
C GLU A 143 -4.74 -22.72 3.34
N ILE A 144 -5.88 -22.70 2.65
CA ILE A 144 -6.78 -21.55 2.63
C ILE A 144 -7.77 -21.72 3.77
N LEU A 145 -7.64 -20.87 4.79
CA LEU A 145 -8.61 -20.74 5.88
C LEU A 145 -9.73 -19.77 5.44
N ASP A 146 -10.94 -19.95 5.96
CA ASP A 146 -12.10 -19.08 5.67
C ASP A 146 -11.81 -17.60 5.92
N SER A 147 -11.03 -17.28 6.96
CA SER A 147 -10.62 -15.91 7.27
C SER A 147 -9.71 -15.28 6.21
N ALA A 148 -8.86 -16.08 5.56
CA ALA A 148 -8.01 -15.62 4.47
C ALA A 148 -8.82 -15.37 3.19
N GLU A 149 -9.80 -16.24 2.91
CA GLU A 149 -10.76 -16.03 1.81
C GLU A 149 -11.58 -14.75 2.02
N GLN A 150 -12.11 -14.54 3.22
CA GLN A 150 -12.83 -13.32 3.55
C GLN A 150 -11.94 -12.08 3.40
N ALA A 151 -10.71 -12.12 3.89
CA ALA A 151 -9.76 -11.02 3.73
C ALA A 151 -9.47 -10.70 2.25
N TRP A 152 -9.31 -11.72 1.42
CA TRP A 152 -9.13 -11.55 -0.03
C TRP A 152 -10.34 -10.89 -0.70
N ASN A 153 -11.55 -11.31 -0.33
CA ASN A 153 -12.78 -10.73 -0.86
C ASN A 153 -12.88 -9.24 -0.50
N VAL A 154 -12.53 -8.86 0.73
CA VAL A 154 -12.51 -7.44 1.14
C VAL A 154 -11.38 -6.67 0.45
N LEU A 155 -10.18 -7.25 0.26
CA LEU A 155 -9.11 -6.61 -0.53
C LEU A 155 -9.54 -6.34 -1.97
N SER A 156 -10.25 -7.29 -2.59
CA SER A 156 -10.80 -7.15 -3.94
C SER A 156 -11.84 -6.04 -4.00
N LEU A 157 -12.71 -5.94 -2.99
CA LEU A 157 -13.65 -4.84 -2.84
C LEU A 157 -12.94 -3.48 -2.65
N VAL A 158 -11.92 -3.41 -1.78
CA VAL A 158 -11.12 -2.19 -1.55
C VAL A 158 -10.50 -1.69 -2.85
N LYS A 159 -9.93 -2.59 -3.65
CA LYS A 159 -9.37 -2.25 -4.97
C LYS A 159 -10.44 -1.69 -5.92
N ALA A 160 -11.61 -2.31 -6.00
CA ALA A 160 -12.73 -1.81 -6.80
C ALA A 160 -13.21 -0.42 -6.32
N GLN A 161 -13.34 -0.23 -5.00
CA GLN A 161 -13.70 1.06 -4.41
C GLN A 161 -12.69 2.16 -4.78
N ILE A 162 -11.38 1.86 -4.75
CA ILE A 162 -10.36 2.86 -5.12
C ILE A 162 -10.34 3.13 -6.62
N LEU A 163 -10.62 2.11 -7.45
CA LEU A 163 -10.77 2.30 -8.89
C LEU A 163 -11.90 3.29 -9.20
N ASP A 164 -13.06 3.16 -8.55
CA ASP A 164 -14.19 4.09 -8.70
C ASP A 164 -13.84 5.53 -8.27
N LEU A 165 -12.86 5.70 -7.36
CA LEU A 165 -12.41 7.02 -6.89
C LEU A 165 -11.56 7.78 -7.93
N ILE A 166 -11.23 7.18 -9.07
CA ILE A 166 -10.56 7.90 -10.17
C ILE A 166 -11.45 9.02 -10.75
N ASP A 167 -12.77 8.88 -10.63
CA ASP A 167 -13.77 9.86 -11.09
C ASP A 167 -14.30 10.75 -9.94
N ASN A 168 -13.70 10.67 -8.75
CA ASN A 168 -14.12 11.47 -7.60
C ASN A 168 -13.95 12.98 -7.86
N GLU A 169 -14.86 13.82 -7.36
CA GLU A 169 -14.78 15.28 -7.56
C GLU A 169 -13.53 15.91 -6.92
N ASN A 170 -13.02 15.34 -5.82
CA ASN A 170 -11.85 15.83 -5.13
C ASN A 170 -10.55 15.47 -5.88
N ASP A 171 -9.85 16.48 -6.36
CA ASP A 171 -8.62 16.31 -7.14
C ASP A 171 -7.54 15.49 -6.41
N GLY A 172 -7.38 15.72 -5.11
CA GLY A 172 -6.40 14.99 -4.30
C GLY A 172 -6.77 13.52 -4.08
N ILE A 173 -8.06 13.16 -4.07
CA ILE A 173 -8.49 11.76 -4.02
C ILE A 173 -8.08 11.06 -5.32
N ARG A 174 -8.39 11.67 -6.47
CA ARG A 174 -7.98 11.14 -7.79
C ARG A 174 -6.46 10.95 -7.88
N THR A 175 -5.67 11.92 -7.42
CA THR A 175 -4.20 11.81 -7.38
C THR A 175 -3.73 10.57 -6.63
N ASN A 176 -4.32 10.29 -5.46
CA ASN A 176 -3.93 9.12 -4.66
C ASN A 176 -4.43 7.82 -5.29
N ALA A 177 -5.63 7.81 -5.90
CA ALA A 177 -6.17 6.65 -6.60
C ALA A 177 -5.24 6.22 -7.76
N ILE A 178 -4.77 7.16 -8.58
CA ILE A 178 -3.81 6.90 -9.67
C ILE A 178 -2.57 6.16 -9.16
N LYS A 179 -1.98 6.63 -8.04
CA LYS A 179 -0.79 6.00 -7.44
C LYS A 179 -1.05 4.62 -6.88
N PHE A 180 -2.23 4.36 -6.33
CA PHE A 180 -2.61 3.02 -5.89
C PHE A 180 -2.76 2.08 -7.09
N LEU A 181 -3.47 2.53 -8.15
CA LEU A 181 -3.71 1.75 -9.36
C LEU A 181 -2.41 1.42 -10.11
N GLU A 182 -1.43 2.33 -10.15
CA GLU A 182 -0.07 2.03 -10.61
C GLU A 182 0.51 0.79 -9.90
N GLY A 183 0.41 0.75 -8.56
CA GLY A 183 0.89 -0.37 -7.77
C GLY A 183 0.16 -1.67 -8.09
N VAL A 184 -1.16 -1.61 -8.29
CA VAL A 184 -1.97 -2.78 -8.68
C VAL A 184 -1.53 -3.33 -10.04
N VAL A 185 -1.37 -2.47 -11.06
CA VAL A 185 -0.92 -2.89 -12.39
C VAL A 185 0.44 -3.58 -12.32
N VAL A 186 1.38 -3.04 -11.55
CA VAL A 186 2.71 -3.64 -11.36
C VAL A 186 2.63 -4.99 -10.65
N LEU A 187 1.87 -5.09 -9.55
CA LEU A 187 1.74 -6.35 -8.78
C LEU A 187 1.04 -7.46 -9.57
N GLN A 188 0.12 -7.10 -10.46
CA GLN A 188 -0.74 -8.01 -11.20
C GLN A 188 -0.34 -8.16 -12.68
N SER A 189 0.92 -7.92 -13.03
CA SER A 189 1.45 -8.23 -14.36
C SER A 189 2.83 -8.89 -14.27
N TYR A 190 3.26 -9.49 -15.39
CA TYR A 190 4.53 -10.20 -15.48
C TYR A 190 5.70 -9.25 -15.77
N PRO A 191 6.84 -9.38 -15.06
CA PRO A 191 8.09 -8.81 -15.50
C PRO A 191 8.68 -9.65 -16.64
N ASP A 192 9.65 -9.07 -17.33
CA ASP A 192 10.46 -9.64 -18.41
C ASP A 192 11.95 -9.31 -18.18
N GLU A 193 12.80 -9.65 -19.15
CA GLU A 193 14.25 -9.44 -19.06
C GLU A 193 14.63 -7.95 -18.96
N ASP A 194 13.85 -7.07 -19.61
CA ASP A 194 14.07 -5.62 -19.67
C ASP A 194 13.50 -4.88 -18.45
N SER A 195 12.79 -5.58 -17.57
CA SER A 195 12.14 -4.98 -16.40
C SER A 195 13.15 -4.40 -15.43
N GLN A 196 12.97 -3.12 -15.06
CA GLN A 196 13.82 -2.42 -14.11
C GLN A 196 13.80 -3.16 -12.76
N LYS A 197 14.99 -3.61 -12.31
CA LYS A 197 15.11 -4.31 -11.02
C LYS A 197 14.81 -3.35 -9.86
N LYS A 198 14.02 -3.85 -8.91
CA LYS A 198 13.62 -3.13 -7.69
C LYS A 198 13.66 -4.08 -6.52
N ASP A 199 14.17 -3.62 -5.38
CA ASP A 199 14.20 -4.41 -4.15
C ASP A 199 12.78 -4.77 -3.73
N ASN A 200 12.59 -6.04 -3.36
CA ASN A 200 11.30 -6.61 -2.98
C ASN A 200 10.21 -6.39 -4.06
N ASP A 201 10.55 -6.43 -5.35
CA ASP A 201 9.51 -6.48 -6.41
C ASP A 201 8.67 -7.75 -6.25
N PHE A 202 7.37 -7.63 -6.51
CA PHE A 202 6.42 -8.74 -6.48
C PHE A 202 5.55 -8.67 -7.72
N SER A 203 5.26 -9.81 -8.30
CA SER A 203 4.58 -9.93 -9.59
C SER A 203 3.73 -11.20 -9.69
N LEU A 204 3.09 -11.40 -10.84
CA LEU A 204 2.38 -12.65 -11.14
C LEU A 204 3.28 -13.89 -11.23
N GLN A 205 4.60 -13.73 -11.40
CA GLN A 205 5.54 -14.86 -11.35
C GLN A 205 5.58 -15.48 -9.95
N ASP A 206 5.41 -14.64 -8.91
CA ASP A 206 5.51 -15.01 -7.49
C ASP A 206 4.20 -15.62 -6.94
N VAL A 207 3.07 -15.41 -7.62
CA VAL A 207 1.78 -16.01 -7.27
C VAL A 207 1.80 -17.50 -7.63
N PRO A 208 1.45 -18.49 -6.79
CA PRO A 208 1.49 -19.90 -7.18
C PRO A 208 0.51 -20.25 -8.33
N ALA A 209 0.94 -21.10 -9.28
CA ALA A 209 0.16 -21.42 -10.48
C ALA A 209 -1.18 -22.13 -10.21
N ASN A 210 -1.23 -22.98 -9.17
CA ASN A 210 -2.40 -23.80 -8.83
C ASN A 210 -3.14 -23.31 -7.57
N PHE A 211 -3.07 -22.02 -7.27
CA PHE A 211 -3.73 -21.46 -6.09
C PHE A 211 -5.24 -21.29 -6.32
N LYS A 212 -6.07 -21.81 -5.40
CA LYS A 212 -7.54 -21.87 -5.61
C LYS A 212 -8.21 -20.51 -5.48
N LEU A 213 -7.77 -19.70 -4.52
CA LEU A 213 -8.41 -18.42 -4.17
C LEU A 213 -8.07 -17.30 -5.17
N VAL A 214 -6.83 -17.29 -5.69
CA VAL A 214 -6.31 -16.25 -6.58
C VAL A 214 -5.83 -16.89 -7.88
N LYS A 215 -6.39 -16.46 -9.01
CA LYS A 215 -6.01 -16.96 -10.34
C LYS A 215 -5.19 -15.90 -11.07
N ARG A 216 -3.97 -16.25 -11.48
CA ARG A 216 -3.05 -15.35 -12.21
C ARG A 216 -3.73 -14.67 -13.41
N GLN A 217 -4.44 -15.46 -14.24
CA GLN A 217 -5.15 -14.94 -15.41
C GLN A 217 -6.17 -13.85 -15.05
N LYS A 218 -6.96 -14.05 -13.98
CA LYS A 218 -7.95 -13.05 -13.56
C LYS A 218 -7.29 -11.77 -13.05
N LEU A 219 -6.17 -11.90 -12.33
CA LEU A 219 -5.40 -10.74 -11.89
C LEU A 219 -4.80 -9.98 -13.08
N GLU A 220 -4.30 -10.69 -14.07
CA GLU A 220 -3.74 -10.09 -15.28
C GLU A 220 -4.80 -9.34 -16.08
N GLU A 221 -5.95 -9.97 -16.35
CA GLU A 221 -7.08 -9.33 -17.03
C GLU A 221 -7.52 -8.04 -16.31
N GLU A 222 -7.59 -8.07 -14.99
CA GLU A 222 -7.91 -6.89 -14.19
C GLU A 222 -6.82 -5.82 -14.25
N ALA A 223 -5.54 -6.20 -14.23
CA ALA A 223 -4.43 -5.26 -14.35
C ALA A 223 -4.46 -4.52 -15.69
N LEU A 224 -4.72 -5.24 -16.78
CA LEU A 224 -4.84 -4.67 -18.12
C LEU A 224 -6.05 -3.73 -18.21
N ASN A 225 -7.19 -4.11 -17.63
CA ASN A 225 -8.35 -3.21 -17.56
C ASN A 225 -8.06 -1.92 -16.78
N ILE A 226 -7.37 -2.01 -15.64
CA ILE A 226 -6.95 -0.84 -14.85
C ILE A 226 -5.97 0.02 -15.66
N PHE A 227 -5.03 -0.60 -16.36
CA PHE A 227 -4.07 0.11 -17.21
C PHE A 227 -4.78 0.88 -18.34
N ASP A 228 -5.75 0.27 -19.00
CA ASP A 228 -6.57 0.93 -20.02
C ASP A 228 -7.36 2.12 -19.44
N ILE A 229 -7.87 2.00 -18.21
CA ILE A 229 -8.54 3.11 -17.52
C ILE A 229 -7.55 4.25 -17.26
N LEU A 230 -6.32 3.95 -16.82
CA LEU A 230 -5.27 4.97 -16.63
C LEU A 230 -4.89 5.66 -17.95
N LEU A 231 -4.80 4.92 -19.07
CA LEU A 231 -4.55 5.50 -20.39
C LEU A 231 -5.68 6.44 -20.83
N LYS A 232 -6.94 6.01 -20.66
CA LYS A 232 -8.12 6.85 -20.97
C LYS A 232 -8.16 8.10 -20.09
N PHE A 233 -7.86 7.96 -18.80
CA PHE A 233 -7.81 9.07 -17.86
C PHE A 233 -6.72 10.08 -18.25
N HIS A 234 -5.53 9.60 -18.63
CA HIS A 234 -4.42 10.43 -19.13
C HIS A 234 -4.80 11.24 -20.38
N ALA A 235 -5.65 10.68 -21.26
CA ALA A 235 -6.12 11.33 -22.47
C ALA A 235 -7.34 12.26 -22.27
N ALA A 236 -7.88 12.37 -21.05
CA ALA A 236 -9.09 13.15 -20.80
C ALA A 236 -8.88 14.67 -21.00
N THR A 237 -9.81 15.32 -21.71
CA THR A 237 -9.72 16.75 -22.07
C THR A 237 -9.87 17.71 -20.90
N HIS A 238 -10.42 17.26 -19.77
CA HIS A 238 -10.66 18.06 -18.57
C HIS A 238 -9.86 17.58 -17.35
N ILE A 239 -8.81 16.78 -17.57
CA ILE A 239 -7.90 16.38 -16.49
C ILE A 239 -7.19 17.61 -15.88
N SER A 240 -6.98 17.60 -14.56
CA SER A 240 -6.19 18.62 -13.88
C SER A 240 -4.70 18.45 -14.16
N SER A 241 -3.92 19.53 -14.08
CA SER A 241 -2.47 19.47 -14.29
C SER A 241 -1.75 18.55 -13.29
N VAL A 242 -2.20 18.51 -12.03
CA VAL A 242 -1.63 17.64 -10.98
C VAL A 242 -1.90 16.17 -11.30
N ASN A 243 -3.14 15.83 -11.66
CA ASN A 243 -3.48 14.44 -12.00
C ASN A 243 -2.82 14.00 -13.30
N LEU A 244 -2.70 14.89 -14.29
CA LEU A 244 -2.00 14.58 -15.53
C LEU A 244 -0.53 14.25 -15.26
N ILE A 245 0.18 15.12 -14.52
CA ILE A 245 1.59 14.88 -14.13
C ILE A 245 1.72 13.56 -13.35
N THR A 246 0.82 13.31 -12.40
CA THR A 246 0.82 12.07 -11.61
C THR A 246 0.60 10.85 -12.49
N CYS A 247 -0.39 10.89 -13.38
CA CYS A 247 -0.70 9.80 -14.30
C CYS A 247 0.43 9.54 -15.30
N THR A 248 1.06 10.58 -15.86
CA THR A 248 2.25 10.44 -16.70
C THR A 248 3.39 9.75 -15.95
N GLY A 249 3.65 10.16 -14.70
CA GLY A 249 4.66 9.51 -13.86
C GLY A 249 4.33 8.04 -13.56
N SER A 250 3.04 7.74 -13.37
CA SER A 250 2.55 6.39 -13.14
C SER A 250 2.67 5.48 -14.34
N LEU A 251 2.24 5.93 -15.52
CA LEU A 251 2.41 5.18 -16.77
C LEU A 251 3.89 4.91 -17.06
N CYS A 252 4.78 5.88 -16.83
CA CYS A 252 6.22 5.65 -16.97
C CYS A 252 6.74 4.62 -15.97
N THR A 253 6.27 4.64 -14.72
CA THR A 253 6.67 3.65 -13.72
C THR A 253 6.21 2.24 -14.10
N ILE A 254 4.97 2.11 -14.58
CA ILE A 254 4.43 0.85 -15.12
C ILE A 254 5.31 0.35 -16.26
N ALA A 255 5.57 1.18 -17.28
CA ALA A 255 6.33 0.78 -18.46
C ALA A 255 7.77 0.34 -18.13
N LYS A 256 8.45 0.98 -17.17
CA LYS A 256 9.81 0.56 -16.76
C LYS A 256 9.82 -0.75 -15.99
N LEU A 257 8.80 -1.00 -15.18
CA LEU A 257 8.71 -2.21 -14.36
C LEU A 257 8.10 -3.38 -15.15
N ARG A 258 7.30 -3.09 -16.18
CA ARG A 258 6.57 -4.04 -17.02
C ARG A 258 6.67 -3.61 -18.49
N PRO A 259 7.85 -3.80 -19.13
CA PRO A 259 8.14 -3.35 -20.51
C PRO A 259 7.19 -3.86 -21.59
N SER A 260 6.51 -4.99 -21.38
CA SER A 260 5.40 -5.43 -22.25
C SER A 260 4.30 -4.36 -22.44
N LEU A 261 4.15 -3.42 -21.50
CA LEU A 261 3.20 -2.30 -21.56
C LEU A 261 3.80 -1.00 -22.11
N MET A 262 5.07 -1.01 -22.55
CA MET A 262 5.80 0.18 -23.02
C MET A 262 5.16 0.84 -24.23
N GLY A 263 4.75 0.04 -25.23
CA GLY A 263 4.18 0.54 -26.49
C GLY A 263 3.01 1.51 -26.28
N PRO A 264 1.92 1.07 -25.59
CA PRO A 264 0.80 1.94 -25.27
C PRO A 264 1.17 3.20 -24.46
N VAL A 265 2.17 3.13 -23.57
CA VAL A 265 2.64 4.29 -22.80
C VAL A 265 3.34 5.32 -23.69
N VAL A 266 4.20 4.86 -24.61
CA VAL A 266 4.89 5.74 -25.57
C VAL A 266 3.87 6.43 -26.47
N GLU A 267 2.87 5.69 -26.96
CA GLU A 267 1.79 6.24 -27.77
C GLU A 267 0.99 7.30 -26.99
N ALA A 268 0.60 7.02 -25.74
CA ALA A 268 -0.11 7.99 -24.90
C ALA A 268 0.72 9.27 -24.66
N PHE A 269 2.04 9.16 -24.55
CA PHE A 269 2.95 10.29 -24.39
C PHE A 269 3.07 11.11 -25.68
N GLU A 270 3.15 10.46 -26.84
CA GLU A 270 3.14 11.12 -28.14
C GLU A 270 1.83 11.89 -28.37
N GLN A 271 0.68 11.26 -28.06
CA GLN A 271 -0.63 11.88 -28.17
C GLN A 271 -0.75 13.11 -27.26
N LEU A 272 -0.31 13.02 -26.00
CA LEU A 272 -0.32 14.16 -25.09
C LEU A 272 0.58 15.31 -25.58
N ASN A 273 1.76 14.99 -26.12
CA ASN A 273 2.67 16.01 -26.63
C ASN A 273 2.07 16.77 -27.81
N SER A 274 1.32 16.07 -28.66
CA SER A 274 0.66 16.62 -29.84
C SER A 274 -0.63 17.37 -29.50
N ASN A 275 -1.38 16.87 -28.51
CA ASN A 275 -2.71 17.34 -28.14
C ASN A 275 -2.80 17.57 -26.62
N LEU A 276 -2.31 18.71 -26.15
CA LEU A 276 -2.46 19.09 -24.75
C LEU A 276 -3.94 19.43 -24.45
N PRO A 277 -4.47 19.06 -23.27
CA PRO A 277 -5.84 19.43 -22.90
C PRO A 277 -6.02 20.96 -22.90
N PRO A 278 -7.14 21.48 -23.43
CA PRO A 278 -7.36 22.93 -23.58
C PRO A 278 -7.51 23.67 -22.24
N THR A 279 -7.72 22.93 -21.14
CA THR A 279 -7.82 23.45 -19.77
C THR A 279 -6.45 23.78 -19.15
N ILE A 280 -5.35 23.40 -19.80
CA ILE A 280 -3.99 23.58 -19.32
C ILE A 280 -3.46 24.95 -19.74
N THR A 281 -2.97 25.74 -18.78
CA THR A 281 -2.38 27.06 -19.05
C THR A 281 -1.02 26.95 -19.73
N ASP A 282 -0.54 28.01 -20.40
CA ASP A 282 0.79 28.01 -21.05
C ASP A 282 1.96 27.69 -20.09
N SER A 283 1.86 28.17 -18.85
CA SER A 283 2.83 27.89 -17.79
C SER A 283 2.80 26.41 -17.36
N GLN A 284 1.62 25.80 -17.30
CA GLN A 284 1.45 24.37 -17.03
C GLN A 284 1.91 23.52 -18.21
N ALA A 285 1.59 23.91 -19.44
CA ALA A 285 1.99 23.22 -20.67
C ALA A 285 3.51 23.09 -20.77
N SER A 286 4.24 24.17 -20.46
CA SER A 286 5.72 24.15 -20.41
C SER A 286 6.26 23.17 -19.37
N SER A 287 5.62 23.10 -18.19
CA SER A 287 5.98 22.18 -17.11
C SER A 287 5.70 20.72 -17.49
N ILE A 288 4.55 20.45 -18.10
CA ILE A 288 4.15 19.13 -18.59
C ILE A 288 5.11 18.64 -19.68
N ARG A 289 5.45 19.47 -20.67
CA ARG A 289 6.42 19.09 -21.72
C ARG A 289 7.80 18.78 -21.15
N LYS A 290 8.28 19.58 -20.18
CA LYS A 290 9.56 19.29 -19.49
C LYS A 290 9.49 17.96 -18.73
N TYR A 291 8.37 17.70 -18.05
CA TYR A 291 8.15 16.46 -17.32
C TYR A 291 8.06 15.25 -18.27
N LEU A 292 7.34 15.37 -19.38
CA LEU A 292 7.22 14.35 -20.41
C LEU A 292 8.57 13.99 -21.01
N ARG A 293 9.37 15.00 -21.38
CA ARG A 293 10.74 14.79 -21.89
C ARG A 293 11.60 14.02 -20.89
N LYS A 294 11.51 14.34 -19.59
CA LYS A 294 12.22 13.59 -18.55
C LYS A 294 11.82 12.12 -18.52
N HIS A 295 10.53 11.81 -18.65
CA HIS A 295 10.04 10.42 -18.62
C HIS A 295 10.38 9.66 -19.90
N LEU A 296 10.30 10.30 -21.08
CA LEU A 296 10.75 9.69 -22.34
C LEU A 296 12.24 9.32 -22.31
N ILE A 297 13.09 10.20 -21.76
CA ILE A 297 14.51 9.89 -21.56
C ILE A 297 14.69 8.71 -20.58
N ALA A 298 13.90 8.68 -19.51
CA ALA A 298 13.94 7.57 -18.55
C ALA A 298 13.52 6.23 -19.19
N LEU A 299 12.50 6.22 -20.06
CA LEU A 299 12.07 5.03 -20.80
C LEU A 299 13.13 4.58 -21.81
N LEU A 300 13.75 5.51 -22.53
CA LEU A 300 14.84 5.22 -23.45
C LEU A 300 16.03 4.55 -22.72
N ASN A 301 16.40 5.07 -21.56
CA ASN A 301 17.48 4.54 -20.74
C ASN A 301 17.14 3.17 -20.12
N SER A 302 15.87 2.87 -19.86
CA SER A 302 15.49 1.54 -19.36
C SER A 302 15.54 0.46 -20.43
N LEU A 303 15.30 0.80 -21.70
CA LEU A 303 15.39 -0.15 -22.82
C LEU A 303 16.84 -0.50 -23.17
N HIS A 304 17.76 0.43 -22.94
CA HIS A 304 19.18 0.24 -23.15
C HIS A 304 19.89 0.41 -21.81
N PRO A 305 19.91 -0.61 -20.92
CA PRO A 305 20.84 -0.59 -19.81
C PRO A 305 22.23 -0.54 -20.44
N THR A 306 22.85 0.64 -20.45
CA THR A 306 24.23 0.79 -20.88
C THR A 306 25.00 -0.25 -20.10
N ASN A 307 25.50 -1.28 -20.81
CA ASN A 307 26.60 -2.11 -20.37
C ASN A 307 27.80 -1.18 -20.20
N THR A 308 27.80 -0.40 -19.13
CA THR A 308 29.02 0.19 -18.59
C THR A 308 29.84 -0.99 -18.11
N MET A 309 30.72 -1.42 -19.03
CA MET A 309 31.93 -2.19 -18.83
C MET A 309 32.27 -2.43 -17.35
N GLN A 310 31.92 -3.61 -16.84
CA GLN A 310 32.88 -4.36 -16.03
C GLN A 310 33.73 -5.15 -17.02
N CYS A 311 34.72 -4.48 -17.61
CA CYS A 311 35.87 -5.20 -18.16
C CYS A 311 36.65 -5.74 -16.95
N CYS A 312 36.69 -7.07 -16.83
CA CYS A 312 37.76 -7.78 -16.13
C CYS A 312 39.09 -7.58 -16.86
#